data_AF-X0U1X5-F1
#
_entry.id   AF-X0U1X5-F1
#
_cell.length_a   1.000
_cell.length_b   1.000
_cell.length_c   1.000
_cell.angle_alpha   90.00
_cell.angle_beta   90.00
_cell.angle_gamma   90.00
#
_symmetry.space_group_name_H-M   'P 1'
#
loop_
_entity.id
_entity.type
_entity.pdbx_description
1 polymer ?
#
loop_
_entity_poly.entity_id
_entity_poly.type
_entity_poly.pdbx_seq_one_letter_code
_entity_poly.pdbx_strand_id
1 'polypeptide(L)' 'MINGKALVTLNDKQISLKKGMSIDIPAGAAHRIKNTGLEKLVFIEIQQGDYFGEDDIERLEDDFGRVGVKDT' A
#
# COMPACT_ATOMS: atom_id res chain seq x y z
N MET A 1 -11.65 2.05 0.54
CA MET A 1 -11.91 1.49 -0.81
C MET A 1 -13.08 2.19 -1.49
N ILE A 2 -12.88 2.80 -2.66
CA ILE A 2 -13.94 3.49 -3.43
C ILE A 2 -14.54 2.58 -4.51
N ASN A 3 -13.72 1.79 -5.21
CA ASN A 3 -14.16 0.84 -6.24
C ASN A 3 -13.24 -0.38 -6.32
N GLY A 4 -13.81 -1.54 -6.69
CA GLY A 4 -13.07 -2.80 -6.93
C GLY A 4 -12.88 -3.69 -5.70
N LYS A 5 -12.07 -4.74 -5.88
CA LYS A 5 -11.70 -5.73 -4.85
C LYS A 5 -10.18 -5.79 -4.68
N ALA A 6 -9.73 -5.60 -3.45
CA ALA A 6 -8.32 -5.63 -3.11
C ALA A 6 -8.00 -6.78 -2.16
N LEU A 7 -6.77 -7.26 -2.24
CA LEU A 7 -6.13 -7.98 -1.16
C LEU A 7 -5.01 -7.10 -0.61
N VAL A 8 -5.11 -6.75 0.67
CA VAL A 8 -4.06 -6.04 1.39
C VAL A 8 -3.22 -7.06 2.14
N THR A 9 -1.92 -7.05 1.88
CA THR A 9 -0.93 -7.69 2.75
C THR A 9 -0.53 -6.66 3.79
N LEU A 10 -0.68 -6.99 5.07
CA LEU A 10 -0.28 -6.15 6.21
C LEU A 10 0.57 -7.02 7.14
N ASN A 11 1.89 -6.79 7.14
CA ASN A 11 2.89 -7.73 7.64
C ASN A 11 2.61 -9.13 7.06
N ASP A 12 2.42 -10.14 7.90
CA ASP A 12 2.19 -11.52 7.48
C ASP A 12 0.70 -11.85 7.23
N LYS A 13 -0.20 -10.87 7.33
CA LYS A 13 -1.64 -11.07 7.20
C LYS A 13 -2.15 -10.63 5.84
N GLN A 14 -3.05 -11.43 5.27
CA GLN A 14 -3.76 -11.10 4.03
C GLN A 14 -5.22 -10.79 4.34
N ILE A 15 -5.70 -9.62 3.91
CA ILE A 15 -7.01 -9.07 4.26
C ILE A 15 -7.72 -8.64 2.98
N SER A 16 -8.87 -9.26 2.70
CA SER A 16 -9.67 -8.90 1.53
C SER A 16 -10.53 -7.68 1.81
N LEU A 17 -10.41 -6.65 0.98
CA LEU A 17 -11.22 -5.44 1.04
C LEU A 17 -12.14 -5.31 -0.18
N LYS A 18 -13.36 -4.86 0.08
CA LYS A 18 -14.38 -4.53 -0.93
C LYS A 18 -14.72 -3.03 -0.85
N LYS A 19 -15.47 -2.53 -1.83
CA LYS A 19 -16.03 -1.17 -1.81
C LYS A 19 -16.69 -0.86 -0.45
N GLY A 20 -16.41 0.33 0.09
CA GLY A 20 -16.92 0.78 1.39
C GLY A 20 -16.10 0.32 2.60
N MET A 21 -15.14 -0.60 2.44
CA MET A 21 -14.25 -1.03 3.51
C MET A 21 -12.99 -0.15 3.59
N SER A 22 -12.42 -0.06 4.78
CA SER A 22 -11.14 0.56 5.08
C SER A 22 -10.28 -0.39 5.90
N ILE A 23 -9.00 -0.05 6.01
CA ILE A 23 -8.05 -0.68 6.92
C ILE A 23 -7.13 0.41 7.46
N ASP A 24 -6.78 0.32 8.73
CA ASP A 24 -5.75 1.16 9.34
C ASP A 24 -4.40 0.50 9.20
N ILE A 25 -3.39 1.28 8.81
CA ILE A 25 -2.01 0.83 8.66
C ILE A 25 -1.21 1.42 9.82
N PRO A 26 -0.75 0.61 10.79
CA PRO A 26 0.08 1.08 11.88
C PRO A 26 1.42 1.64 11.36
N ALA A 27 1.99 2.61 12.08
CA ALA A 27 3.31 3.14 11.77
C ALA A 27 4.36 2.01 11.73
N GLY A 28 5.22 2.03 10.71
CA GLY A 28 6.25 1.01 10.48
C GLY A 28 5.74 -0.35 9.99
N ALA A 29 4.43 -0.53 9.79
CA ALA A 29 3.90 -1.79 9.27
C ALA A 29 4.18 -1.93 7.77
N ALA A 30 4.79 -3.05 7.38
CA ALA A 30 4.95 -3.39 5.98
C ALA A 30 3.57 -3.67 5.36
N HIS A 31 3.26 -3.03 4.24
CA HIS A 31 1.96 -3.20 3.61
C HIS A 31 2.03 -3.13 2.09
N ARG A 32 1.14 -3.87 1.42
CA ARG A 32 1.00 -3.88 -0.04
C ARG A 32 -0.47 -4.10 -0.42
N ILE A 33 -0.95 -3.37 -1.42
CA ILE A 33 -2.27 -3.57 -2.00
C ILE A 33 -2.18 -4.25 -3.36
N LYS A 34 -2.98 -5.30 -3.58
CA LYS A 34 -3.10 -6.02 -4.84
C LYS A 34 -4.53 -5.94 -5.36
N ASN A 35 -4.71 -5.54 -6.61
CA ASN A 35 -6.00 -5.70 -7.29
C ASN A 35 -6.26 -7.19 -7.55
N THR A 36 -7.40 -7.70 -7.09
CA THR A 36 -7.82 -9.11 -7.30
C THR A 36 -9.05 -9.22 -8.19
N GLY A 37 -9.65 -8.09 -8.56
CA GLY A 37 -10.77 -8.02 -9.50
C GLY A 37 -10.32 -7.82 -10.94
N LEU A 38 -11.30 -7.84 -11.84
CA LEU A 38 -11.11 -7.49 -13.25
C LEU A 38 -11.34 -6.00 -13.49
N GLU A 39 -12.08 -5.36 -12.59
CA GLU A 39 -12.37 -3.94 -12.59
C GLU A 39 -11.19 -3.08 -12.09
N LYS A 40 -11.19 -1.81 -12.49
CA LYS A 40 -10.22 -0.82 -11.99
C LYS A 40 -10.37 -0.62 -10.49
N LEU A 41 -9.30 -0.89 -9.74
CA LEU A 41 -9.23 -0.60 -8.31
C LEU A 41 -9.10 0.91 -8.08
N VAL A 42 -9.95 1.46 -7.21
CA VAL A 42 -9.87 2.86 -6.79
C VAL A 42 -9.98 2.92 -5.28
N PHE A 43 -9.01 3.55 -4.64
CA PHE A 43 -8.97 3.76 -3.20
C PHE A 43 -8.37 5.12 -2.89
N ILE A 44 -8.52 5.53 -1.64
CA ILE A 44 -7.92 6.74 -1.09
C ILE A 44 -7.01 6.26 0.03
N GLU A 45 -5.80 6.79 0.05
CA GLU A 45 -4.88 6.66 1.17
C GLU A 45 -4.90 7.98 1.93
N ILE A 46 -4.95 7.90 3.26
CA ILE A 46 -4.89 9.05 4.14
C ILE A 46 -3.69 8.81 5.04
N GLN A 47 -2.67 9.65 4.92
CA GLN A 47 -1.50 9.63 5.79
C GLN A 47 -1.70 10.65 6.92
N GLN A 48 -1.30 10.28 8.13
CA GLN A 48 -1.43 11.10 9.34
C GLN A 48 -0.05 11.21 10.00
N GLY A 49 0.36 12.43 10.33
CA GLY A 49 1.70 12.72 10.83
C GLY A 49 2.12 14.15 10.48
N ASP A 50 3.32 14.52 10.92
CA ASP A 50 3.87 15.87 10.73
C ASP A 50 4.87 15.93 9.54
N TYR A 51 5.26 14.78 9.01
CA TYR A 51 6.23 14.64 7.92
C TYR A 51 5.81 13.53 6.94
N PHE A 52 5.97 13.78 5.65
CA PHE A 52 5.56 12.88 4.55
C PHE A 52 6.57 12.90 3.40
N GLY A 53 7.86 13.08 3.73
CA GLY A 53 8.94 13.07 2.75
C GLY A 53 9.18 11.70 2.14
N GLU A 54 9.78 11.66 0.96
CA GLU A 54 10.14 10.41 0.26
C GLU A 54 11.17 9.57 1.02
N ASP A 55 11.97 10.21 1.86
CA ASP A 55 12.94 9.61 2.78
C ASP A 55 12.30 8.94 4.01
N ASP A 56 11.03 9.21 4.30
CA ASP A 56 10.24 8.50 5.32
C ASP A 56 9.65 7.18 4.79
N ILE A 57 9.87 6.86 3.50
CA ILE A 57 9.35 5.66 2.86
C ILE A 57 10.47 4.62 2.69
N GLU A 58 10.43 3.57 3.49
CA GLU A 58 11.23 2.37 3.25
C GLU A 58 10.55 1.46 2.22
N ARG A 59 11.24 1.19 1.11
CA ARG A 59 10.76 0.30 0.04
C ARG A 59 11.45 -1.05 0.17
N LEU A 60 10.70 -2.08 0.54
CA LEU A 60 11.20 -3.46 0.65
C LEU A 60 11.41 -4.10 -0.73
N GLU A 61 10.49 -3.83 -1.65
CA GLU A 61 10.54 -4.24 -3.05
C GLU A 61 10.12 -3.03 -3.91
N ASP A 62 10.73 -2.88 -5.08
CA ASP A 62 10.40 -1.80 -6.00
C ASP A 62 10.36 -2.24 -7.46
N ASP A 63 9.24 -2.85 -7.84
CA ASP A 63 8.96 -3.28 -9.21
C ASP A 63 8.85 -2.11 -10.22
N PHE A 64 8.85 -0.86 -9.74
CA PHE A 64 8.66 0.34 -10.55
C PHE A 64 9.91 1.22 -10.68
N GLY A 65 11.06 0.79 -10.14
CA GLY A 65 12.35 1.45 -10.34
C GLY A 65 12.42 2.91 -9.86
N ARG A 66 11.71 3.24 -8.77
CA ARG A 66 11.69 4.57 -8.13
C ARG A 66 12.93 4.82 -7.30
N VAL A 67 13.51 3.77 -6.71
CA VAL A 67 14.88 3.82 -6.20
C VAL A 67 15.84 3.42 -7.31
N GLY A 68 16.82 4.30 -7.59
CA GLY A 68 17.93 3.97 -8.49
C GLY A 68 18.66 2.72 -8.00
N VAL A 69 19.33 2.02 -8.92
CA VAL A 69 20.19 0.87 -8.57
C VAL A 69 21.11 1.31 -7.44
N LYS A 70 20.99 0.70 -6.26
CA LYS A 70 21.99 0.87 -5.22
C LYS A 70 23.27 0.27 -5.77
N ASP A 71 24.23 1.11 -6.15
CA ASP A 71 25.60 0.68 -6.37
C ASP A 71 26.05 -0.04 -5.09
N THR A 72 26.15 -1.35 -5.19
CA THR A 72 26.77 -2.23 -4.20
C THR A 72 28.28 -2.02 -4.17
#